data_AF-A0A7V9UBB0-F1
#
_entry.id   AF-A0A7V9UBB0-F1
#
_cell.length_a   1.000
_cell.length_b   1.000
_cell.length_c   1.000
_cell.angle_alpha   90.00
_cell.angle_beta   90.00
_cell.angle_gamma   90.00
#
_symmetry.space_group_name_H-M   'P 1'
#
loop_
_entity.id
_entity.type
_entity.pdbx_description
1 polymer ?
#
loop_
_entity_poly.entity_id
_entity_poly.type
_entity_poly.pdbx_seq_one_letter_code
_entity_poly.pdbx_strand_id
1 'polypeptide(L)'
;MTYYSTYTAFDGFQILPQLIETPDFVTFRIATLSGTGAQNKGIALFPRMIDGRYAVLSRQDNESIYLMLSDEVRFWPERHKIQVPSRPWELIQLGNCGSPVETEAGWLVITHGVGPLRRYGLGAILLHIEAPHRVIGHLNELLLVPGSVTATFPMWSTPAEA
;
A
#
# COMPACT_ATOMS: atom_id res chain seq x y z
N MET A 1 -21.30 10.06 5.04
CA MET A 1 -20.00 9.40 5.22
C MET A 1 -20.12 8.02 4.58
N THR A 2 -19.14 7.60 3.78
CA THR A 2 -19.12 6.27 3.15
C THR A 2 -17.79 5.61 3.48
N TYR A 3 -17.83 4.37 3.94
CA TYR A 3 -16.65 3.55 4.21
C TYR A 3 -16.36 2.66 3.02
N TYR A 4 -15.08 2.57 2.67
CA TYR A 4 -14.57 1.73 1.60
C TYR A 4 -13.61 0.69 2.17
N SER A 5 -13.72 -0.54 1.70
CA SER A 5 -12.76 -1.60 2.00
C SER A 5 -12.48 -2.39 0.74
N THR A 6 -11.22 -2.74 0.52
CA THR A 6 -10.78 -3.54 -0.62
C THR A 6 -10.39 -4.93 -0.15
N TYR A 7 -10.72 -5.94 -0.93
CA TYR A 7 -10.31 -7.32 -0.65
C TYR A 7 -10.05 -8.10 -1.93
N THR A 8 -9.27 -9.16 -1.81
CA THR A 8 -9.02 -10.09 -2.91
C THR A 8 -10.00 -11.25 -2.78
N ALA A 9 -11.01 -11.31 -3.66
CA ALA A 9 -11.89 -12.47 -3.77
C ALA A 9 -11.13 -13.59 -4.48
N PHE A 10 -11.26 -14.83 -3.99
CA PHE A 10 -10.66 -16.03 -4.56
C PHE A 10 -11.72 -17.12 -4.65
N ASP A 11 -11.91 -17.71 -5.83
CA ASP A 11 -12.92 -18.74 -6.08
C ASP A 11 -12.35 -20.17 -6.15
N GLY A 12 -11.05 -20.34 -5.88
CA GLY A 12 -10.32 -21.59 -6.05
C GLY A 12 -9.43 -21.64 -7.30
N PHE A 13 -9.69 -20.78 -8.29
CA PHE A 13 -8.98 -20.75 -9.57
C PHE A 13 -8.40 -19.37 -9.88
N GLN A 14 -9.14 -18.31 -9.60
CA GLN A 14 -8.82 -16.95 -9.98
C GLN A 14 -8.99 -16.00 -8.80
N ILE A 15 -8.24 -14.91 -8.84
CA ILE A 15 -8.39 -13.80 -7.91
C ILE A 15 -9.00 -12.59 -8.62
N LEU A 16 -9.90 -11.89 -7.92
CA LEU A 16 -10.47 -10.64 -8.37
C LEU A 16 -10.41 -9.60 -7.24
N PRO A 17 -9.88 -8.39 -7.49
CA PRO A 17 -9.96 -7.30 -6.54
C PRO A 17 -11.40 -6.76 -6.47
N GLN A 18 -11.91 -6.65 -5.25
CA GLN A 18 -13.28 -6.23 -4.96
C GLN A 18 -13.27 -5.01 -4.03
N LEU A 19 -14.30 -4.19 -4.15
CA LEU A 19 -14.58 -3.05 -3.29
C LEU A 19 -15.88 -3.33 -2.51
N ILE A 20 -15.81 -3.16 -1.20
CA ILE A 20 -16.94 -3.12 -0.28
C ILE A 20 -17.20 -1.67 0.06
N GLU A 21 -18.45 -1.25 -0.06
CA GLU A 21 -18.92 0.09 0.30
C GLU A 21 -20.04 -0.05 1.33
N THR A 22 -19.98 0.76 2.39
CA THR A 22 -21.04 0.81 3.38
C THR A 22 -21.18 2.21 3.99
N PRO A 23 -22.41 2.70 4.19
CA PRO A 23 -22.62 3.94 4.95
C PRO A 23 -22.68 3.69 6.47
N ASP A 24 -22.94 2.46 6.91
CA ASP A 24 -23.45 2.16 8.26
C ASP A 24 -22.89 0.86 8.89
N PHE A 25 -22.05 0.10 8.20
CA PHE A 25 -21.58 -1.25 8.58
C PHE A 25 -22.71 -2.29 8.78
N VAL A 26 -23.89 -2.03 8.23
CA VAL A 26 -25.04 -2.96 8.21
C VAL A 26 -25.38 -3.33 6.78
N THR A 27 -25.44 -2.34 5.90
CA THR A 27 -25.72 -2.51 4.48
C THR A 27 -24.43 -2.42 3.69
N PHE A 28 -24.10 -3.48 2.96
CA PHE A 28 -22.89 -3.57 2.16
C PHE A 28 -23.20 -3.67 0.67
N ARG A 29 -22.52 -2.87 -0.13
CA ARG A 29 -22.49 -3.03 -1.60
C ARG A 29 -21.11 -3.55 -1.98
N ILE A 30 -21.09 -4.53 -2.88
CA ILE A 30 -19.85 -5.13 -3.38
C ILE A 30 -19.78 -4.84 -4.88
N ALA A 31 -18.61 -4.39 -5.34
CA ALA A 31 -18.35 -4.15 -6.75
C ALA A 31 -16.94 -4.63 -7.14
N THR A 32 -16.83 -5.25 -8.30
CA THR A 32 -15.53 -5.62 -8.87
C THR A 32 -14.77 -4.38 -9.30
N LEU A 33 -13.50 -4.27 -8.91
CA LEU A 33 -12.60 -3.23 -9.39
C LEU A 33 -12.14 -3.56 -10.81
N SER A 34 -12.06 -2.54 -11.67
CA SER A 34 -11.78 -2.71 -13.11
C SER A 34 -10.64 -1.82 -13.58
N GLY A 35 -10.15 -2.04 -14.81
CA GLY A 35 -9.01 -1.32 -15.39
C GLY A 35 -7.69 -2.08 -15.27
N THR A 36 -6.67 -1.66 -16.02
CA THR A 36 -5.39 -2.39 -16.11
C THR A 36 -4.59 -2.37 -14.81
N GLY A 37 -4.85 -1.38 -13.94
CA GLY A 37 -4.28 -1.27 -12.61
C GLY A 37 -4.97 -2.14 -11.56
N ALA A 38 -6.25 -2.48 -11.75
CA ALA A 38 -7.04 -3.29 -10.82
C ALA A 38 -6.74 -4.79 -10.97
N GLN A 39 -5.52 -5.19 -10.66
CA GLN A 39 -5.07 -6.57 -10.71
C GLN A 39 -4.48 -7.00 -9.37
N ASN A 40 -4.49 -8.30 -9.12
CA ASN A 40 -3.82 -8.92 -7.98
C ASN A 40 -4.35 -8.42 -6.62
N LYS A 41 -3.48 -8.20 -5.64
CA LYS A 41 -3.81 -7.96 -4.22
C LYS A 41 -3.17 -6.69 -3.68
N GLY A 42 -3.57 -6.35 -2.46
CA GLY A 42 -2.96 -5.27 -1.69
C GLY A 42 -3.34 -3.88 -2.16
N ILE A 43 -4.54 -3.71 -2.72
CA ILE A 43 -5.08 -2.38 -3.00
C ILE A 43 -5.44 -1.73 -1.66
N ALA A 44 -4.95 -0.53 -1.41
CA ALA A 44 -5.26 0.25 -0.21
C ALA A 44 -5.58 1.69 -0.58
N LEU A 45 -6.81 2.13 -0.29
CA LEU A 45 -7.27 3.49 -0.53
C LEU A 45 -6.60 4.47 0.42
N PHE A 46 -6.23 5.64 -0.10
CA PHE A 46 -5.93 6.80 0.73
C PHE A 46 -7.23 7.27 1.42
N PRO A 47 -7.15 7.84 2.63
CA PRO A 47 -8.33 8.23 3.41
C PRO A 47 -9.07 9.45 2.85
N ARG A 48 -8.48 10.15 1.87
CA ARG A 48 -9.11 11.22 1.10
C ARG A 48 -8.59 11.24 -0.34
N MET A 49 -9.29 11.99 -1.18
CA MET A 49 -8.79 12.34 -2.50
C MET A 49 -7.55 13.24 -2.42
N ILE A 50 -6.66 13.10 -3.40
CA ILE A 50 -5.46 13.92 -3.59
C ILE A 50 -5.62 14.60 -4.95
N ASP A 51 -5.57 15.94 -4.96
CA ASP A 51 -5.80 16.74 -6.16
C ASP A 51 -7.11 16.35 -6.89
N GLY A 52 -8.20 16.25 -6.12
CA GLY A 52 -9.54 15.92 -6.62
C GLY A 52 -9.74 14.46 -7.08
N ARG A 53 -8.71 13.60 -6.98
CA ARG A 53 -8.75 12.21 -7.47
C ARG A 53 -8.62 11.20 -6.34
N TYR A 54 -9.26 10.05 -6.50
CA TYR A 54 -8.99 8.90 -5.64
C TYR A 54 -7.56 8.42 -5.85
N ALA A 55 -6.91 8.01 -4.76
CA ALA A 55 -5.58 7.43 -4.78
C ALA A 55 -5.58 6.07 -4.09
N VAL A 56 -4.84 5.11 -4.64
CA VAL A 56 -4.59 3.81 -4.01
C VAL A 56 -3.12 3.43 -4.07
N LEU A 57 -2.66 2.74 -3.03
CA LEU A 57 -1.46 1.89 -3.10
C LEU A 57 -1.85 0.49 -3.52
N SER A 58 -0.95 -0.21 -4.20
CA SER A 58 -1.25 -1.53 -4.77
C SER A 58 0.01 -2.33 -5.08
N ARG A 59 -0.15 -3.63 -5.36
CA ARG A 59 0.96 -4.56 -5.56
C ARG A 59 0.62 -5.59 -6.65
N GLN A 60 0.69 -5.16 -7.90
CA GLN A 60 0.26 -5.95 -9.07
C GLN A 60 1.28 -7.00 -9.51
N ASP A 61 2.57 -6.66 -9.51
CA ASP A 61 3.67 -7.48 -10.07
C ASP A 61 4.20 -8.54 -9.10
N ASN A 62 3.51 -8.75 -7.98
CA ASN A 62 3.97 -9.57 -6.87
C ASN A 62 5.24 -9.10 -6.15
N GLU A 63 5.72 -7.89 -6.37
CA GLU A 63 6.98 -7.43 -5.79
C GLU A 63 6.96 -5.98 -5.30
N SER A 64 6.56 -5.03 -6.15
CA SER A 64 6.74 -3.59 -5.95
C SER A 64 5.45 -2.91 -5.47
N ILE A 65 5.58 -1.78 -4.76
CA ILE A 65 4.43 -0.93 -4.43
C ILE A 65 4.21 0.08 -5.58
N TYR A 66 2.96 0.17 -6.01
CA TYR A 66 2.49 1.11 -7.03
C TYR A 66 1.47 2.08 -6.45
N LEU A 67 1.50 3.32 -6.93
CA LEU A 67 0.45 4.32 -6.80
C LEU A 67 -0.46 4.27 -8.02
N MET A 68 -1.77 4.38 -7.82
CA MET A 68 -2.74 4.61 -8.90
C MET A 68 -3.64 5.78 -8.53
N LEU A 69 -4.00 6.58 -9.53
CA LEU A 69 -4.94 7.69 -9.40
C LEU A 69 -6.14 7.45 -10.32
N SER A 70 -7.33 7.86 -9.89
CA SER A 70 -8.54 7.76 -10.70
C SER A 70 -9.60 8.78 -10.28
N ASP A 71 -10.44 9.19 -11.23
CA ASP A 71 -11.65 9.98 -10.97
C ASP A 71 -12.79 9.09 -10.42
N GLU A 72 -12.69 7.77 -10.58
CA GLU A 72 -13.70 6.79 -10.17
C GLU A 72 -13.09 5.70 -9.28
N VAL A 73 -13.63 5.53 -8.07
CA VAL A 73 -13.11 4.55 -7.09
C VAL A 73 -13.14 3.09 -7.57
N ARG A 74 -13.95 2.77 -8.59
CA ARG A 74 -14.14 1.42 -9.14
C ARG A 74 -13.31 1.13 -10.39
N PHE A 75 -12.63 2.13 -10.96
CA PHE A 75 -11.88 2.00 -12.20
C PHE A 75 -10.46 2.52 -12.02
N TRP A 76 -9.45 1.71 -12.34
CA TRP A 76 -8.03 2.03 -12.13
C TRP A 76 -7.26 1.84 -13.45
N PRO A 77 -7.10 2.89 -14.25
CA PRO A 77 -6.60 2.78 -15.62
C PRO A 77 -5.09 2.58 -15.71
N GLU A 78 -4.33 3.20 -14.81
CA GLU A 78 -2.88 3.28 -14.86
C GLU A 78 -2.23 3.02 -13.50
N ARG A 79 -0.96 2.62 -13.52
CA ARG A 79 -0.15 2.37 -12.32
C ARG A 79 1.24 2.98 -12.44
N HIS A 80 1.69 3.61 -11.37
CA HIS A 80 3.00 4.22 -11.26
C HIS A 80 3.79 3.54 -10.14
N LYS A 81 4.95 2.96 -10.47
CA LYS A 81 5.78 2.27 -9.47
C LYS A 81 6.44 3.30 -8.56
N ILE A 82 6.30 3.14 -7.24
CA ILE A 82 6.85 4.10 -6.26
C ILE A 82 7.90 3.49 -5.33
N GLN A 83 7.89 2.17 -5.14
CA GLN A 83 8.90 1.48 -4.35
C GLN A 83 9.20 0.11 -4.93
N VAL A 84 10.48 -0.20 -5.09
CA VAL A 84 11.03 -1.52 -5.40
C VAL A 84 11.75 -2.07 -4.19
N PRO A 85 11.89 -3.40 -4.06
CA PRO A 85 12.85 -3.99 -3.15
C PRO A 85 14.26 -3.42 -3.36
N SER A 86 14.84 -2.92 -2.28
CA SER A 86 16.16 -2.32 -2.25
C SER A 86 17.03 -2.84 -1.10
N ARG A 87 16.45 -3.61 -0.17
CA ARG A 87 17.12 -4.06 1.07
C ARG A 87 16.99 -5.56 1.29
N PRO A 88 17.91 -6.16 2.07
CA PRO A 88 17.91 -7.61 2.30
C PRO A 88 16.60 -8.17 2.86
N TRP A 89 15.90 -7.41 3.71
CA TRP A 89 14.66 -7.83 4.35
C TRP A 89 13.40 -7.67 3.48
N GLU A 90 13.50 -7.00 2.33
CA GLU A 90 12.42 -6.82 1.35
C GLU A 90 12.72 -7.49 0.01
N LEU A 91 13.83 -8.24 -0.09
CA LEU A 91 14.41 -8.77 -1.33
C LEU A 91 13.43 -9.57 -2.22
N ILE A 92 12.44 -10.24 -1.63
CA ILE A 92 11.50 -11.07 -2.40
C ILE A 92 10.27 -10.27 -2.82
N GLN A 93 9.75 -9.43 -1.92
CA GLN A 93 8.46 -8.78 -2.10
C GLN A 93 8.26 -7.66 -1.08
N LEU A 94 7.62 -6.58 -1.52
CA LEU A 94 6.98 -5.56 -0.71
C LEU A 94 5.45 -5.66 -0.76
N GLY A 95 4.78 -5.03 0.21
CA GLY A 95 3.38 -4.69 0.15
C GLY A 95 3.00 -3.66 1.19
N ASN A 96 1.93 -2.89 0.95
CA ASN A 96 1.36 -2.05 1.99
C ASN A 96 0.57 -2.90 2.99
N CYS A 97 0.38 -2.39 4.20
CA CYS A 97 -0.39 -3.02 5.27
C CYS A 97 -1.80 -2.42 5.43
N GLY A 98 -2.24 -1.57 4.50
CA GLY A 98 -3.51 -0.87 4.55
C GLY A 98 -3.40 0.58 4.10
N SER A 99 -4.44 1.35 4.41
CA SER A 99 -4.54 2.77 4.06
C SER A 99 -3.39 3.59 4.65
N PRO A 100 -2.76 4.46 3.84
CA PRO A 100 -1.81 5.45 4.35
C PRO A 100 -2.42 6.34 5.44
N VAL A 101 -1.61 6.70 6.44
CA VAL A 101 -2.00 7.61 7.52
C VAL A 101 -1.54 9.02 7.16
N GLU A 102 -2.46 9.98 7.18
CA GLU A 102 -2.16 11.40 6.96
C GLU A 102 -1.45 11.98 8.17
N THR A 103 -0.34 12.68 7.97
CA THR A 103 0.43 13.36 9.01
C THR A 103 0.96 14.69 8.48
N GLU A 104 1.40 15.58 9.37
CA GLU A 104 2.06 16.84 8.99
C GLU A 104 3.37 16.62 8.19
N ALA A 105 4.02 15.46 8.37
CA ALA A 105 5.23 15.10 7.64
C ALA A 105 4.97 14.49 6.26
N GLY A 106 3.72 14.09 5.96
CA GLY A 106 3.36 13.36 4.75
C GLY A 106 2.47 12.15 5.02
N TRP A 107 2.36 11.27 4.03
CA TRP A 107 1.62 10.01 4.13
C TRP A 107 2.52 8.93 4.72
N LEU A 108 2.26 8.53 5.96
CA LEU A 108 2.92 7.39 6.58
C LEU A 108 2.29 6.11 6.05
N VAL A 109 3.10 5.27 5.42
CA VAL A 109 2.67 3.97 4.90
C VAL A 109 3.41 2.88 5.64
N ILE A 110 2.67 2.06 6.38
CA ILE A 110 3.22 0.82 6.95
C ILE A 110 3.32 -0.21 5.83
N THR A 111 4.51 -0.76 5.67
CA THR A 111 4.80 -1.76 4.64
C THR A 111 5.20 -3.08 5.30
N HIS A 112 5.05 -4.17 4.57
CA HIS A 112 5.70 -5.43 4.89
C HIS A 112 6.72 -5.78 3.80
N GLY A 113 7.89 -6.26 4.21
CA GLY A 113 8.90 -6.84 3.34
C GLY A 113 8.99 -8.34 3.58
N VAL A 114 9.33 -9.08 2.53
CA VAL A 114 9.62 -10.52 2.58
C VAL A 114 11.09 -10.74 2.27
N GLY A 115 11.85 -11.17 3.27
CA GLY A 115 13.26 -11.48 3.17
C GLY A 115 13.55 -12.96 2.92
N PRO A 116 14.83 -13.38 3.05
CA PRO A 116 15.25 -14.77 2.95
C PRO A 116 14.40 -15.71 3.80
N LEU A 117 14.21 -16.94 3.31
CA LEU A 117 13.37 -17.96 3.97
C LEU A 117 11.91 -17.52 4.17
N ARG A 118 11.43 -16.56 3.37
CA ARG A 118 10.07 -15.98 3.43
C ARG A 118 9.75 -15.35 4.79
N ARG A 119 10.76 -14.82 5.49
CA ARG A 119 10.54 -14.10 6.74
C ARG A 119 9.91 -12.74 6.46
N TYR A 120 8.74 -12.50 7.03
CA TYR A 120 8.06 -11.21 6.96
C TYR A 120 8.63 -10.27 8.02
N GLY A 121 8.72 -8.98 7.70
CA GLY A 121 8.94 -7.90 8.65
C GLY A 121 8.15 -6.67 8.25
N LEU A 122 7.78 -5.84 9.21
CA LEU A 122 7.15 -4.55 8.97
C LEU A 122 8.21 -3.46 8.84
N GLY A 123 8.04 -2.57 7.87
CA GLY A 123 8.78 -1.33 7.71
C GLY A 123 7.80 -0.17 7.55
N ALA A 124 8.33 1.00 7.17
CA ALA A 124 7.51 2.13 6.79
C ALA A 124 8.22 3.02 5.78
N ILE A 125 7.43 3.61 4.89
CA ILE A 125 7.83 4.72 4.03
C ILE A 125 7.00 5.95 4.36
N LEU A 126 7.54 7.11 4.03
CA LEU A 126 6.85 8.39 4.06
C LEU A 126 6.72 8.91 2.63
N LEU A 127 5.50 9.19 2.17
CA LEU A 127 5.25 9.80 0.86
C LEU A 127 4.93 11.28 1.02
N HIS A 128 5.28 12.09 0.03
CA HIS A 128 4.97 13.51 0.04
C HIS A 128 3.45 13.76 0.05
N ILE A 129 2.98 14.71 0.87
CA ILE A 129 1.53 14.93 1.11
C ILE A 129 0.75 15.26 -0.17
N GLU A 130 1.25 16.19 -0.98
CA GLU A 130 0.62 16.58 -2.27
C GLU A 130 1.09 15.74 -3.47
N ALA A 131 2.19 15.01 -3.32
CA ALA A 131 2.87 14.33 -4.43
C ALA A 131 3.20 12.89 -4.04
N PRO A 132 2.19 12.04 -3.80
CA PRO A 132 2.38 10.71 -3.20
C PRO A 132 3.21 9.74 -4.04
N HIS A 133 3.55 10.08 -5.28
CA HIS A 133 4.52 9.33 -6.09
C HIS A 133 5.96 9.49 -5.58
N ARG A 134 6.23 10.52 -4.76
CA ARG A 134 7.55 10.80 -4.19
C ARG A 134 7.67 10.17 -2.81
N VAL A 135 8.53 9.16 -2.70
CA VAL A 135 9.02 8.65 -1.41
C VAL A 135 10.00 9.67 -0.84
N ILE A 136 9.70 10.22 0.33
CA ILE A 136 10.51 11.25 1.01
C ILE A 136 11.17 10.73 2.30
N GLY A 137 10.84 9.52 2.73
CA GLY A 137 11.51 8.85 3.83
C GLY A 137 11.30 7.33 3.78
N HIS A 138 12.27 6.59 4.28
CA HIS A 138 12.22 5.13 4.39
C HIS A 138 12.94 4.68 5.67
N LEU A 139 12.28 3.89 6.52
CA LEU A 139 12.88 3.39 7.76
C LEU A 139 14.04 2.45 7.47
N ASN A 140 15.26 2.74 7.92
CA ASN A 140 16.50 1.96 7.66
C ASN A 140 16.43 0.51 8.13
N GLU A 141 15.73 0.28 9.22
CA GLU A 141 15.57 -1.01 9.86
C GLU A 141 14.08 -1.35 9.97
N LEU A 142 13.80 -2.64 10.17
CA LEU A 142 12.44 -3.13 10.35
C LEU A 142 11.84 -2.55 11.63
N LEU A 143 10.59 -2.08 11.52
CA LEU A 143 9.77 -1.65 12.64
C LEU A 143 9.37 -2.84 13.53
N LEU A 144 9.05 -3.99 12.92
CA LEU A 144 8.63 -5.18 13.65
C LEU A 144 9.04 -6.45 12.92
N VAL A 145 9.54 -7.44 13.67
CA VAL A 145 9.85 -8.78 13.15
C VAL A 145 9.23 -9.87 14.01
N PRO A 146 8.85 -11.01 13.43
CA PRO A 146 8.47 -12.19 14.20
C PRO A 146 9.62 -12.62 15.11
N GLY A 147 9.33 -12.81 16.40
CA GLY A 147 10.22 -13.48 17.36
C GLY A 147 11.14 -12.61 18.21
N SER A 148 11.16 -11.28 18.06
CA SER A 148 11.92 -10.39 18.97
C SER A 148 11.39 -8.96 18.95
N VAL A 149 11.18 -8.37 20.13
CA VAL A 149 10.97 -6.91 20.28
C VAL A 149 12.32 -6.23 20.05
N THR A 150 12.54 -5.68 18.86
CA THR A 150 13.63 -4.72 18.66
C THR A 150 13.24 -3.42 19.34
N ALA A 151 13.65 -3.27 20.61
CA ALA A 151 13.55 -2.01 21.34
C ALA A 151 14.69 -1.06 20.91
N THR A 152 14.71 -0.71 19.62
CA THR A 152 15.54 0.37 19.09
C THR A 152 14.69 1.09 18.06
N PHE A 153 14.47 2.39 18.26
CA PHE A 153 13.71 3.20 17.32
C PHE A 153 14.50 3.26 15.99
N PRO A 154 13.93 2.78 14.88
CA PRO A 154 14.65 2.77 13.60
C PRO A 154 14.89 4.20 13.11
N MET A 155 16.12 4.45 12.63
CA MET A 155 16.50 5.73 12.04
C MET A 155 15.92 5.87 10.61
N TRP A 156 15.54 7.08 10.21
CA TRP A 156 15.08 7.38 8.85
C TRP A 156 16.27 7.77 7.95
N SER A 157 16.28 7.37 6.67
CA SER A 157 17.17 7.93 5.64
C SER A 157 16.38 8.74 4.61
N THR A 158 17.05 9.72 3.99
CA THR A 158 16.53 10.44 2.83
C THR A 158 17.02 9.80 1.54
N PRO A 159 16.27 9.92 0.41
CA PRO A 159 16.69 9.35 -0.88
C PRO A 159 18.03 9.88 -1.43
N ALA A 160 18.60 10.92 -0.84
CA ALA A 160 19.89 11.50 -1.27
C ALA A 160 21.11 10.79 -0.66
N GLU A 161 20.93 9.82 0.24
CA GLU A 161 22.01 9.14 0.98
C GLU A 161 22.12 7.63 0.66
N ALA A 162 21.59 7.17 -0.47
CA ALA A 162 21.67 5.78 -0.94
C ALA A 162 22.33 5.65 -2.31
#